data_AF-A0A662H4Z9-F1
#
_entry.id   AF-A0A662H4Z9-F1
#
_cell.length_a   1.000
_cell.length_b   1.000
_cell.length_c   1.000
_cell.angle_alpha   90.00
_cell.angle_beta   90.00
_cell.angle_gamma   90.00
#
_symmetry.space_group_name_H-M   'P 1'
#
loop_
_entity.id
_entity.type
_entity.pdbx_description
1 polymer ?
#
loop_
_entity_poly.entity_id
_entity_poly.type
_entity_poly.pdbx_seq_one_letter_code
_entity_poly.pdbx_strand_id
1 'polypeptide(L)'
;MPIFEKLLRIFGVYKLYEKWLEETIRKDKIPSHIAVIMDGNRRWARKKGLYPWLGHRFGAEKVDELIEWCIDLGIKVVTIYALSTENFKRSKRELDEIFKLLKEKSLEYAVDERLHKHGIKVKVIGRKDLLPKDVREALERLEEATSRY
;
A
#
# COMPACT_ATOMS: atom_id res chain seq x y z
N MET A 1 -5.15 -26.41 -6.47
CA MET A 1 -5.73 -25.06 -6.35
C MET A 1 -5.23 -24.05 -7.40
N PRO A 2 -3.93 -23.81 -7.65
CA PRO A 2 -3.50 -22.68 -8.50
C PRO A 2 -3.78 -22.81 -10.01
N ILE A 3 -4.05 -24.03 -10.50
CA ILE A 3 -4.37 -24.28 -11.93
C ILE A 3 -5.83 -23.89 -12.23
N PHE A 4 -6.76 -24.17 -11.30
CA PHE A 4 -8.18 -23.89 -11.46
C PHE A 4 -8.48 -22.38 -11.41
N GLU A 5 -7.85 -21.64 -10.48
CA GLU A 5 -7.92 -20.17 -10.46
C GLU A 5 -7.36 -19.55 -11.75
N LYS A 6 -6.23 -20.08 -12.27
CA LYS A 6 -5.66 -19.63 -13.54
C LYS A 6 -6.63 -19.86 -14.71
N LEU A 7 -7.28 -21.03 -14.76
CA LEU A 7 -8.28 -21.34 -15.77
C LEU A 7 -9.48 -20.39 -15.67
N LEU A 8 -10.03 -20.17 -14.47
CA LEU A 8 -11.14 -19.23 -14.26
C LEU A 8 -10.81 -17.79 -14.65
N ARG A 9 -9.56 -17.35 -14.43
CA ARG A 9 -9.05 -16.07 -14.94
C ARG A 9 -8.99 -16.04 -16.47
N ILE A 10 -8.45 -17.10 -17.09
CA ILE A 10 -8.34 -17.22 -18.56
C ILE A 10 -9.72 -17.20 -19.24
N PHE A 11 -10.71 -17.88 -18.66
CA PHE A 11 -12.07 -17.94 -19.20
C PHE A 11 -12.92 -16.70 -18.87
N GLY A 12 -12.36 -15.65 -18.28
CA GLY A 12 -13.08 -14.40 -17.97
C GLY A 12 -14.14 -14.53 -16.87
N VAL A 13 -14.30 -15.71 -16.26
CA VAL A 13 -15.25 -15.96 -15.16
C VAL A 13 -14.91 -15.10 -13.96
N TYR A 14 -13.62 -14.94 -13.66
CA TYR A 14 -13.18 -14.09 -12.56
C TYR A 14 -13.50 -12.61 -12.80
N LYS A 15 -13.42 -12.14 -14.05
CA LYS A 15 -13.79 -10.76 -14.43
C LYS A 15 -15.30 -10.51 -14.29
N LEU A 16 -16.12 -11.49 -14.65
CA LEU A 16 -17.58 -11.44 -14.44
C LEU A 16 -17.91 -11.41 -12.94
N TYR A 17 -17.21 -12.23 -12.15
CA TYR A 17 -17.37 -12.28 -10.70
C TYR A 17 -16.97 -10.96 -10.02
N GLU A 18 -15.81 -10.39 -10.39
CA GLU A 18 -15.36 -9.07 -9.91
C GLU A 18 -16.38 -7.98 -10.24
N LYS A 19 -16.87 -7.93 -11.49
CA LYS A 19 -17.91 -6.96 -11.89
C LYS A 19 -19.20 -7.11 -11.08
N TRP A 20 -19.64 -8.34 -10.84
CA TRP A 20 -20.82 -8.60 -10.02
C TRP A 20 -20.64 -8.16 -8.56
N LEU A 21 -19.44 -8.39 -7.98
CA LEU A 21 -19.11 -7.90 -6.64
C LEU A 21 -19.09 -6.38 -6.58
N GLU A 22 -18.48 -5.71 -7.55
CA GLU A 22 -18.46 -4.24 -7.63
C GLU A 22 -19.87 -3.66 -7.71
N GLU A 23 -20.73 -4.21 -8.58
CA GLU A 23 -22.13 -3.78 -8.69
C GLU A 23 -22.91 -4.00 -7.39
N THR A 24 -22.60 -5.07 -6.66
CA THR A 24 -23.22 -5.36 -5.36
C THR A 24 -22.77 -4.36 -4.31
N ILE A 25 -21.46 -4.13 -4.18
CA ILE A 25 -20.87 -3.18 -3.23
C ILE A 25 -21.37 -1.76 -3.49
N ARG A 26 -21.50 -1.35 -4.76
CA ARG A 26 -21.97 0.00 -5.14
C ARG A 26 -23.45 0.26 -4.82
N LYS A 27 -24.26 -0.79 -4.64
CA LYS A 27 -25.67 -0.64 -4.22
C LYS A 27 -25.79 -0.35 -2.73
N ASP A 28 -24.78 -0.73 -1.95
CA ASP A 28 -24.71 -0.49 -0.52
C ASP A 28 -23.94 0.80 -0.18
N LYS A 29 -23.98 1.17 1.10
CA LYS A 29 -23.27 2.34 1.61
C LYS A 29 -21.76 2.06 1.68
N ILE A 30 -20.99 2.74 0.85
CA ILE A 30 -19.53 2.68 0.86
C ILE A 30 -18.97 3.28 2.17
N PRO A 31 -18.02 2.61 2.85
CA PRO A 31 -17.36 3.18 4.00
C PRO A 31 -16.54 4.42 3.62
N SER A 32 -16.66 5.48 4.41
CA SER A 32 -15.88 6.70 4.20
C SER A 32 -14.42 6.56 4.61
N HIS A 33 -14.12 5.65 5.55
CA HIS A 33 -12.78 5.43 6.10
C HIS A 33 -12.53 3.94 6.34
N ILE A 34 -11.42 3.44 5.83
CA ILE A 34 -10.90 2.10 6.15
C ILE A 34 -9.49 2.18 6.73
N ALA A 35 -9.14 1.24 7.62
CA ALA A 35 -7.79 1.06 8.12
C ALA A 35 -7.30 -0.35 7.77
N VAL A 36 -6.07 -0.44 7.25
CA VAL A 36 -5.47 -1.67 6.74
C VAL A 36 -4.15 -1.94 7.45
N ILE A 37 -4.04 -3.13 8.05
CA ILE A 37 -2.77 -3.67 8.55
C ILE A 37 -2.19 -4.58 7.48
N MET A 38 -1.09 -4.16 6.87
CA MET A 38 -0.44 -4.90 5.79
C MET A 38 0.48 -6.00 6.33
N ASP A 39 -0.13 -7.04 6.90
CA ASP A 39 0.60 -8.19 7.41
C ASP A 39 0.74 -9.28 6.33
N GLY A 40 1.76 -10.13 6.48
CA GLY A 40 1.96 -11.31 5.65
C GLY A 40 3.16 -11.21 4.71
N ASN A 41 3.75 -10.02 4.48
CA ASN A 41 4.86 -9.79 3.55
C ASN A 41 5.99 -10.82 3.67
N ARG A 42 6.50 -11.02 4.90
CA ARG A 42 7.58 -11.99 5.16
C ARG A 42 7.15 -13.45 4.90
N ARG A 43 5.91 -13.80 5.27
CA ARG A 43 5.34 -15.14 5.06
C ARG A 43 5.15 -15.41 3.57
N TRP A 44 4.66 -14.42 2.83
CA TRP A 44 4.49 -14.46 1.39
C TRP A 44 5.83 -14.65 0.67
N ALA A 45 6.86 -13.87 1.04
CA ALA A 45 8.19 -14.01 0.46
C ALA A 45 8.77 -15.41 0.69
N ARG A 46 8.68 -15.93 1.92
CA ARG A 46 9.14 -17.29 2.25
C ARG A 46 8.42 -18.37 1.44
N LYS A 47 7.10 -18.25 1.25
CA LYS A 47 6.31 -19.17 0.40
C LYS A 47 6.75 -19.15 -1.07
N LYS A 48 7.42 -18.08 -1.51
CA LYS A 48 7.96 -17.92 -2.86
C LYS A 48 9.46 -18.23 -2.96
N GLY A 49 10.11 -18.68 -1.87
CA GLY A 49 11.56 -18.89 -1.84
C GLY A 49 12.37 -17.59 -1.90
N LEU A 50 11.75 -16.45 -1.59
CA LEU A 50 12.35 -15.12 -1.67
C LEU A 50 12.80 -14.63 -0.28
N TYR A 51 13.74 -13.69 -0.29
CA TYR A 51 14.16 -13.00 0.92
C TYR A 51 13.01 -12.18 1.56
N PRO A 52 12.92 -12.07 2.90
CA PRO A 52 11.83 -11.38 3.57
C PRO A 52 11.60 -9.93 3.12
N TRP A 53 12.67 -9.18 2.86
CA TRP A 53 12.58 -7.78 2.43
C TRP A 53 12.00 -7.60 1.02
N LEU A 54 12.10 -8.61 0.15
CA LEU A 54 11.41 -8.59 -1.14
C LEU A 54 9.88 -8.60 -0.95
N GLY A 55 9.39 -9.33 0.05
CA GLY A 55 7.96 -9.33 0.39
C GLY A 55 7.43 -7.95 0.76
N HIS A 56 8.26 -7.07 1.35
CA HIS A 56 7.85 -5.70 1.65
C HIS A 56 7.69 -4.86 0.38
N ARG A 57 8.52 -5.08 -0.65
CA ARG A 57 8.38 -4.41 -1.96
C ARG A 57 7.06 -4.79 -2.64
N PHE A 58 6.74 -6.08 -2.71
CA PHE A 58 5.43 -6.54 -3.21
C PHE A 58 4.26 -6.03 -2.35
N GLY A 59 4.47 -5.89 -1.04
CA GLY A 59 3.49 -5.25 -0.15
C GLY A 59 3.24 -3.79 -0.53
N ALA A 60 4.29 -3.03 -0.86
CA ALA A 60 4.16 -1.64 -1.31
C ALA A 60 3.49 -1.53 -2.68
N GLU A 61 3.77 -2.42 -3.63
CA GLU A 61 3.04 -2.48 -4.91
C GLU A 61 1.55 -2.76 -4.68
N LYS A 62 1.21 -3.59 -3.68
CA LYS A 62 -0.20 -3.84 -3.33
C LYS A 62 -0.88 -2.60 -2.72
N VAL A 63 -0.13 -1.69 -2.11
CA VAL A 63 -0.66 -0.37 -1.69
C VAL A 63 -1.06 0.46 -2.89
N ASP A 64 -0.27 0.43 -3.97
CA ASP A 64 -0.59 1.15 -5.19
C ASP A 64 -1.94 0.71 -5.75
N GLU A 65 -2.20 -0.61 -5.78
CA GLU A 65 -3.49 -1.17 -6.17
C GLU A 65 -4.63 -0.79 -5.20
N LEU A 66 -4.36 -0.82 -3.89
CA LEU A 66 -5.35 -0.44 -2.88
C LEU A 66 -5.77 1.03 -3.02
N ILE A 67 -4.84 1.93 -3.35
CA ILE A 67 -5.13 3.34 -3.60
C ILE A 67 -6.10 3.47 -4.78
N GLU A 68 -5.86 2.78 -5.89
CA GLU A 68 -6.78 2.78 -7.05
C GLU A 68 -8.16 2.28 -6.65
N TRP A 69 -8.25 1.15 -5.94
CA TRP A 69 -9.54 0.62 -5.51
C TRP A 69 -10.30 1.60 -4.62
N CYS A 70 -9.59 2.32 -3.73
CA CYS A 70 -10.21 3.34 -2.90
C CYS A 70 -10.74 4.52 -3.73
N ILE A 71 -9.99 4.96 -4.75
CA ILE A 71 -10.43 5.99 -5.70
C ILE A 71 -11.69 5.53 -6.44
N ASP A 72 -11.66 4.34 -7.03
CA ASP A 72 -12.74 3.79 -7.84
C ASP A 72 -14.04 3.58 -7.05
N LEU A 73 -13.91 3.16 -5.79
CA LEU A 73 -15.05 2.97 -4.88
C LEU A 73 -15.50 4.28 -4.22
N GLY A 74 -14.72 5.35 -4.30
CA GLY A 74 -15.02 6.63 -3.68
C GLY A 74 -14.80 6.66 -2.16
N ILE A 75 -13.94 5.78 -1.64
CA ILE A 75 -13.51 5.75 -0.24
C ILE A 75 -12.69 7.02 0.03
N LYS A 76 -13.06 7.79 1.06
CA LYS A 76 -12.50 9.12 1.31
C LYS A 76 -11.20 9.10 2.09
N VAL A 77 -11.02 8.11 2.96
CA VAL A 77 -9.84 7.99 3.82
C VAL A 77 -9.39 6.54 3.87
N VAL A 78 -8.10 6.31 3.66
CA VAL A 78 -7.44 5.03 3.92
C VAL A 78 -6.29 5.26 4.89
N THR A 79 -6.23 4.46 5.96
CA THR A 79 -5.11 4.45 6.90
C THR A 79 -4.35 3.15 6.76
N ILE A 80 -3.06 3.23 6.50
CA ILE A 80 -2.22 2.06 6.26
C ILE A 80 -1.19 1.94 7.38
N TYR A 81 -1.17 0.81 8.06
CA TYR A 81 -0.16 0.55 9.09
C TYR A 81 1.14 0.06 8.43
N ALA A 82 2.01 1.00 8.08
CA ALA A 82 3.23 0.73 7.30
C ALA A 82 4.40 0.17 8.13
N LEU A 83 4.63 0.69 9.34
CA LEU A 83 5.74 0.27 10.20
C LEU A 83 5.41 0.47 11.69
N SER A 84 5.64 -0.56 12.50
CA SER A 84 5.43 -0.53 13.95
C SER A 84 6.75 -0.30 14.70
N THR A 85 6.71 0.31 15.89
CA THR A 85 7.90 0.47 16.76
C THR A 85 8.50 -0.87 17.18
N GLU A 86 7.69 -1.91 17.31
CA GLU A 86 8.11 -3.28 17.61
C GLU A 86 8.91 -3.88 16.45
N ASN A 87 8.75 -3.37 15.22
CA ASN A 87 9.52 -3.83 14.07
C ASN A 87 10.98 -3.38 14.08
N PHE A 88 11.35 -2.44 14.94
CA PHE A 88 12.74 -2.02 15.12
C PHE A 88 13.62 -3.12 15.74
N LYS A 89 12.99 -4.16 16.31
CA LYS A 89 13.68 -5.36 16.81
C LYS A 89 14.07 -6.36 15.70
N ARG A 90 13.73 -6.09 14.44
CA ARG A 90 14.11 -6.94 13.30
C ARG A 90 15.60 -6.81 12.99
N SER A 91 16.12 -7.66 12.11
CA SER A 91 17.52 -7.58 11.71
C SER A 91 17.82 -6.23 11.05
N LYS A 92 19.02 -5.70 11.30
CA LYS A 92 19.46 -4.41 10.73
C LYS A 92 19.25 -4.35 9.21
N ARG A 93 19.64 -5.42 8.50
CA ARG A 93 19.45 -5.52 7.05
C ARG A 93 17.98 -5.43 6.62
N GLU A 94 17.06 -6.07 7.34
CA GLU A 94 15.63 -5.97 7.00
C GLU A 94 15.11 -4.55 7.25
N LEU A 95 15.52 -3.94 8.36
CA LEU A 95 15.11 -2.59 8.72
C LEU A 95 15.65 -1.55 7.72
N ASP A 96 16.91 -1.67 7.31
CA ASP A 96 17.55 -0.81 6.30
C ASP A 96 16.82 -0.90 4.95
N GLU A 97 16.40 -2.10 4.53
CA GLU A 97 15.59 -2.28 3.30
C GLU A 97 14.19 -1.68 3.42
N ILE A 98 13.55 -1.75 4.60
CA ILE A 98 12.26 -1.10 4.84
C ILE A 98 12.41 0.42 4.76
N PHE A 99 13.45 0.99 5.38
CA PHE A 99 13.71 2.43 5.34
C PHE A 99 14.00 2.91 3.91
N LYS A 100 14.81 2.15 3.18
CA LYS A 100 15.06 2.40 1.76
C LYS A 100 13.75 2.39 0.96
N LEU A 101 12.90 1.39 1.14
CA LEU A 101 11.62 1.30 0.46
C LEU A 101 10.67 2.45 0.82
N LEU A 102 10.59 2.82 2.11
CA LEU A 102 9.79 3.96 2.55
C LEU A 102 10.24 5.26 1.89
N LYS A 103 11.56 5.50 1.83
CA LYS A 103 12.13 6.66 1.13
C LYS A 103 11.78 6.65 -0.35
N GLU A 104 12.03 5.52 -1.04
CA GLU A 104 11.75 5.35 -2.46
C GLU A 104 10.28 5.65 -2.78
N LYS A 105 9.34 5.00 -2.09
CA LYS A 105 7.91 5.20 -2.31
C LYS A 105 7.43 6.60 -1.92
N SER A 106 8.02 7.21 -0.89
CA SER A 106 7.66 8.59 -0.53
C SER A 106 8.02 9.60 -1.62
N LEU A 107 9.21 9.44 -2.21
CA LEU A 107 9.65 10.29 -3.32
C LEU A 107 8.86 10.03 -4.61
N GLU A 108 8.51 8.77 -4.87
CA GLU A 108 7.65 8.37 -5.99
C GLU A 108 6.26 9.03 -5.87
N TYR A 109 5.62 8.91 -4.71
CA TYR A 109 4.30 9.50 -4.47
C TYR A 109 4.31 11.03 -4.48
N ALA A 110 5.42 11.67 -4.13
CA ALA A 110 5.52 13.13 -4.11
C ALA A 110 5.39 13.75 -5.51
N VAL A 111 5.51 12.94 -6.57
CA VAL A 111 5.36 13.34 -7.98
C VAL A 111 4.36 12.46 -8.74
N ASP A 112 3.58 11.63 -8.04
CA ASP A 112 2.64 10.69 -8.64
C ASP A 112 1.42 11.45 -9.20
N GLU A 113 1.31 11.48 -10.53
CA GLU A 113 0.23 12.15 -11.25
C GLU A 113 -1.16 11.71 -10.79
N ARG A 114 -1.33 10.44 -10.40
CA ARG A 114 -2.61 9.93 -9.89
C ARG A 114 -3.02 10.64 -8.61
N LEU A 115 -2.09 10.82 -7.66
CA LEU A 115 -2.39 11.48 -6.40
C LEU A 115 -2.77 12.93 -6.65
N HIS A 116 -2.01 13.62 -7.50
CA HIS A 116 -2.28 15.02 -7.82
C HIS A 116 -3.59 15.20 -8.59
N LYS A 117 -3.88 14.34 -9.58
CA LYS A 117 -5.10 14.38 -10.38
C LYS A 117 -6.35 14.16 -9.53
N HIS A 118 -6.29 13.27 -8.54
CA HIS A 118 -7.42 12.97 -7.66
C HIS A 118 -7.43 13.81 -6.38
N GLY A 119 -6.49 14.74 -6.19
CA GLY A 119 -6.41 15.57 -5.00
C GLY A 119 -6.20 14.77 -3.72
N ILE A 120 -5.33 13.75 -3.76
CA ILE A 120 -5.07 12.89 -2.61
C ILE A 120 -4.05 13.56 -1.69
N LYS A 121 -4.49 13.85 -0.45
CA LYS A 121 -3.62 14.32 0.63
C LYS A 121 -2.98 13.15 1.36
N VAL A 122 -1.66 13.13 1.47
CA VAL A 122 -0.94 12.14 2.28
C VAL A 122 -0.54 12.76 3.62
N LYS A 123 -0.71 11.99 4.70
CA LYS A 123 -0.23 12.33 6.05
C LYS A 123 0.48 11.15 6.69
N VAL A 124 1.60 11.43 7.33
CA VAL A 124 2.42 10.45 8.04
C VAL A 124 2.22 10.64 9.53
N ILE A 125 1.69 9.61 10.19
CA ILE A 125 1.35 9.64 11.61
C ILE A 125 2.26 8.68 12.37
N GLY A 126 2.95 9.19 13.40
CA GLY A 126 3.82 8.38 14.26
C GLY A 126 5.02 9.16 14.79
N ARG A 127 5.96 8.43 15.41
CA ARG A 127 7.23 8.95 15.93
C ARG A 127 8.26 9.09 14.81
N LYS A 128 8.12 10.15 14.00
CA LYS A 128 8.98 10.38 12.82
C LYS A 128 10.45 10.50 13.22
N ASP A 129 10.75 11.03 14.41
CA ASP A 129 12.08 11.19 14.99
C ASP A 129 12.89 9.89 15.08
N LEU A 130 12.22 8.74 15.17
CA LEU A 130 12.84 7.41 15.16
C LEU A 130 13.33 6.96 13.78
N LEU A 131 12.89 7.62 12.71
CA LEU A 131 13.28 7.30 11.33
C LEU A 131 14.61 7.97 10.98
N PRO A 132 15.42 7.36 10.09
CA PRO A 132 16.60 8.01 9.52
C PRO A 132 16.26 9.37 8.90
N LYS A 133 17.19 10.32 8.99
CA LYS A 133 16.98 11.71 8.54
C LYS A 133 16.51 11.79 7.09
N ASP A 134 17.13 11.02 6.20
CA ASP A 134 16.81 11.01 4.77
C ASP A 134 15.44 10.39 4.45
N VAL A 135 14.96 9.47 5.28
CA VAL A 135 13.59 8.94 5.21
C VAL A 135 12.59 10.01 5.67
N ARG A 136 12.89 10.73 6.76
CA ARG A 136 12.02 11.83 7.23
C ARG A 136 11.87 12.92 6.18
N GLU A 137 12.97 13.36 5.58
CA GLU A 137 12.96 14.40 4.54
C GLU A 137 12.12 13.97 3.31
N ALA A 138 12.18 12.69 2.93
CA ALA A 138 11.35 12.17 1.85
C ALA A 138 9.85 12.15 2.20
N LEU A 139 9.51 11.79 3.45
CA LEU A 139 8.13 11.82 3.95
C LEU A 139 7.60 13.25 4.04
N GLU A 140 8.40 14.19 4.54
CA GLU A 140 8.07 15.62 4.61
C GLU A 140 7.79 16.18 3.22
N ARG A 141 8.66 15.87 2.23
CA ARG A 141 8.44 16.26 0.83
C ARG A 141 7.12 15.74 0.26
N LEU A 142 6.74 14.51 0.59
CA LEU A 142 5.45 13.93 0.17
C LEU A 142 4.26 14.66 0.83
N GLU A 143 4.32 14.91 2.13
CA GLU A 143 3.27 15.64 2.85
C GLU A 143 3.12 17.07 2.28
N GLU A 144 4.24 17.75 1.99
CA GLU A 144 4.26 19.09 1.39
C GLU A 144 3.66 19.09 -0.03
N ALA A 145 4.08 18.16 -0.89
CA ALA A 145 3.62 18.04 -2.27
C ALA A 145 2.11 17.80 -2.37
N THR A 146 1.51 17.20 -1.34
CA THR A 146 0.08 16.88 -1.29
C THR A 146 -0.71 17.76 -0.32
N SER A 147 -0.10 18.80 0.25
CA SER A 147 -0.66 19.56 1.37
C SER A 147 -1.88 20.42 1.01
N ARG A 148 -1.99 20.84 -0.27
CA ARG A 148 -3.01 21.76 -0.79
C ARG A 148 -4.33 21.09 -1.21
N TYR A 149 -4.41 19.76 -1.07
CA TYR A 149 -5.62 19.00 -1.32
C TYR A 149 -6.41 18.75 -0.03
#